data_AF-A0A9R1HD45-F1
#
_entry.id   AF-A0A9R1HD45-F1
#
_cell.length_a   1.000
_cell.length_b   1.000
_cell.length_c   1.000
_cell.angle_alpha   90.00
_cell.angle_beta   90.00
_cell.angle_gamma   90.00
#
_symmetry.space_group_name_H-M   'P 1'
#
loop_
_entity.id
_entity.type
_entity.pdbx_description
1 polymer ?
#
loop_
_entity_poly.entity_id
_entity_poly.type
_entity_poly.pdbx_seq_one_letter_code
_entity_poly.pdbx_strand_id
1 'polypeptide(L)'
;MIAFLLFLLLALAASNTEHGGAVAAADDPPAALTILTLHGSHENTSLAVQTHDLSLAGFTDESLHWHAFPGHEHLIPTSKPLPFGSSYSELIGGLANLPGLPLGRDAMMHAVRVLSAYDPAADAEPVKWALAAVKVMICESGRLKPIRETVRSGWDSESRVAPEHLPYIEHWDTMSYEIIRANRTGKWEDGPFTKMLETQANIRSKEEAVAVMNMLMDADFEQVLKAHAIPINLE
;
A
#
# COMPACT_ATOMS: atom_id res chain seq x y z
N MET A 1 17.64 17.36 -10.65
CA MET A 1 16.43 16.71 -10.09
C MET A 1 16.21 15.32 -10.71
N ILE A 2 17.19 14.42 -10.57
CA ILE A 2 17.08 12.99 -10.96
C ILE A 2 17.62 12.10 -9.81
N ALA A 3 18.40 12.67 -8.89
CA ALA A 3 19.10 11.93 -7.84
C ALA A 3 18.23 11.42 -6.69
N PHE A 4 17.12 12.09 -6.34
CA PHE A 4 16.29 11.66 -5.20
C PHE A 4 15.39 10.46 -5.52
N LEU A 5 14.95 10.32 -6.77
CA LEU A 5 14.13 9.20 -7.23
C LEU A 5 14.94 7.90 -7.39
N LEU A 6 16.24 8.01 -7.68
CA LEU A 6 17.15 6.88 -7.79
C LEU A 6 17.47 6.25 -6.43
N PHE A 7 17.46 7.02 -5.34
CA PHE A 7 17.72 6.48 -4.00
C PHE A 7 16.62 5.54 -3.51
N LEU A 8 15.35 5.80 -3.87
CA LEU A 8 14.24 4.90 -3.53
C LEU A 8 14.31 3.56 -4.29
N LEU A 9 14.86 3.58 -5.52
CA LEU A 9 15.04 2.37 -6.34
C LEU A 9 16.26 1.55 -5.92
N LEU A 10 17.35 2.18 -5.45
CA LEU A 10 18.57 1.47 -5.05
C LEU A 10 18.44 0.73 -3.72
N ALA A 11 17.58 1.18 -2.80
CA ALA A 11 17.35 0.48 -1.54
C ALA A 11 16.67 -0.89 -1.72
N LEU A 12 15.87 -1.08 -2.78
CA LEU A 12 15.22 -2.37 -3.07
C LEU A 12 16.12 -3.40 -3.74
N ALA A 13 17.26 -3.00 -4.33
CA ALA A 13 18.11 -3.91 -5.11
C ALA A 13 19.24 -4.56 -4.29
N ALA A 14 19.47 -4.13 -3.05
CA ALA A 14 20.69 -4.48 -2.29
C ALA A 14 20.56 -5.71 -1.36
N SER A 15 19.39 -6.35 -1.26
CA SER A 15 19.21 -7.51 -0.38
C SER A 15 19.30 -8.84 -1.13
N ASN A 16 20.41 -9.11 -1.81
CA ASN A 16 20.73 -10.44 -2.33
C ASN A 16 22.08 -10.88 -1.77
N THR A 17 22.06 -11.72 -0.75
CA THR A 17 23.19 -12.57 -0.38
C THR A 17 22.69 -13.99 -0.15
N GLU A 18 23.24 -14.89 -0.97
CA GLU A 18 23.03 -16.33 -0.97
C GLU A 18 23.51 -16.99 0.33
N HIS A 19 22.85 -18.07 0.77
CA HIS A 19 23.50 -19.32 1.17
C HIS A 19 22.47 -20.47 1.20
N GLY A 20 22.82 -21.60 0.57
CA GLY A 20 21.98 -22.80 0.49
C GLY A 20 22.09 -23.75 1.69
N GLY A 21 21.14 -24.69 1.76
CA GLY A 21 21.11 -25.81 2.70
C GLY A 21 19.67 -26.20 3.07
N ALA A 22 19.33 -27.48 2.97
CA ALA A 22 17.96 -27.96 2.80
C ALA A 22 17.20 -28.38 4.09
N VAL A 23 15.87 -28.23 4.00
CA VAL A 23 14.75 -28.92 4.69
C VAL A 23 14.47 -28.64 6.18
N ALA A 24 13.40 -27.86 6.43
CA ALA A 24 12.32 -28.18 7.37
C ALA A 24 11.08 -27.33 7.01
N ALA A 25 9.89 -27.94 6.99
CA ALA A 25 8.63 -27.22 6.78
C ALA A 25 8.24 -26.47 8.06
N ALA A 26 8.40 -25.14 8.06
CA ALA A 26 7.74 -24.16 8.91
C ALA A 26 8.20 -22.75 8.47
N ASP A 27 7.35 -21.77 8.74
CA ASP A 27 7.55 -20.33 8.59
C ASP A 27 7.36 -19.78 7.18
N ASP A 28 6.21 -19.12 6.98
CA ASP A 28 6.19 -17.93 6.11
C ASP A 28 7.43 -17.09 6.49
N PRO A 29 8.26 -16.67 5.50
CA PRO A 29 9.38 -15.81 5.81
C PRO A 29 8.86 -14.60 6.61
N PRO A 30 9.51 -14.21 7.72
CA PRO A 30 9.06 -13.07 8.52
C PRO A 30 8.87 -11.90 7.56
N ALA A 31 7.67 -11.33 7.51
CA ALA A 31 7.33 -10.33 6.50
C ALA A 31 8.38 -9.22 6.56
N ALA A 32 9.25 -9.17 5.54
CA ALA A 32 10.36 -8.25 5.56
C ALA A 32 9.77 -6.83 5.47
N LEU A 33 10.21 -5.97 6.39
CA LEU A 33 9.83 -4.57 6.41
C LEU A 33 10.92 -3.74 5.75
N THR A 34 10.52 -2.86 4.84
CA THR A 34 11.34 -1.73 4.40
C THR A 34 10.99 -0.52 5.27
N ILE A 35 12.01 0.08 5.89
CA ILE A 35 11.85 1.30 6.66
C ILE A 35 12.15 2.51 5.76
N LEU A 36 11.18 3.40 5.60
CA LEU A 36 11.32 4.63 4.83
C LEU A 36 11.29 5.83 5.76
N THR A 37 12.41 6.51 5.93
CA THR A 37 12.44 7.78 6.69
C THR A 37 12.03 8.93 5.78
N LEU A 38 10.94 9.60 6.17
CA LEU A 38 10.44 10.80 5.54
C LEU A 38 10.97 12.03 6.29
N HIS A 39 11.64 12.90 5.54
CA HIS A 39 12.23 14.12 6.07
C HIS A 39 11.35 15.33 5.76
N GLY A 40 10.88 15.99 6.82
CA GLY A 40 10.25 17.29 6.78
C GLY A 40 11.26 18.42 6.88
N SER A 41 10.79 19.63 7.18
CA SER A 41 11.67 20.79 7.36
C SER A 41 12.43 20.74 8.69
N HIS A 42 11.74 20.31 9.75
CA HIS A 42 12.30 20.13 11.09
C HIS A 42 11.87 18.80 11.73
N GLU A 43 10.81 18.20 11.21
CA GLU A 43 10.16 16.98 11.68
C GLU A 43 10.58 15.78 10.82
N ASN A 44 10.65 14.59 11.41
CA ASN A 44 10.90 13.35 10.68
C ASN A 44 9.95 12.27 11.17
N THR A 45 9.52 11.40 10.27
CA THR A 45 8.79 10.18 10.63
C THR A 45 9.34 9.03 9.79
N SER A 46 9.38 7.82 10.34
CA SER A 46 9.72 6.62 9.59
C SER A 46 8.46 5.80 9.36
N LEU A 47 8.33 5.23 8.17
CA LEU A 47 7.26 4.31 7.81
C LEU A 47 7.81 2.88 7.75
N ALA A 48 7.05 1.92 8.27
CA ALA A 48 7.31 0.50 8.06
C ALA A 48 6.38 -0.01 6.97
N VAL A 49 6.96 -0.46 5.86
CA VAL A 49 6.20 -0.96 4.70
C VAL A 49 6.59 -2.41 4.44
N GLN A 50 5.62 -3.29 4.30
CA GLN A 50 5.85 -4.69 3.99
C GLN A 50 6.40 -4.84 2.56
N THR A 51 7.45 -5.63 2.39
CA THR A 51 8.15 -5.76 1.10
C THR A 51 7.37 -6.54 0.05
N HIS A 52 6.50 -7.46 0.47
CA HIS A 52 5.84 -8.40 -0.43
C HIS A 52 4.59 -7.81 -1.10
N ASP A 53 3.94 -6.81 -0.48
CA ASP A 53 2.71 -6.20 -0.99
C ASP A 53 2.67 -4.67 -0.88
N LEU A 54 3.74 -4.04 -0.35
CA LEU A 54 3.81 -2.61 -0.06
C LEU A 54 2.77 -2.11 0.94
N SER A 55 2.18 -2.96 1.77
CA SER A 55 1.25 -2.55 2.80
C SER A 55 1.95 -1.80 3.92
N LEU A 56 1.39 -0.65 4.31
CA LEU A 56 1.87 0.15 5.44
C LEU A 56 1.53 -0.56 6.75
N ALA A 57 2.56 -0.96 7.50
CA ALA A 57 2.45 -1.64 8.79
C ALA A 57 2.38 -0.66 9.97
N GLY A 58 3.06 0.49 9.86
CA GLY A 58 3.10 1.48 10.95
C GLY A 58 4.02 2.66 10.66
N PHE A 59 4.14 3.56 11.64
CA PHE A 59 4.99 4.74 11.56
C PHE A 59 5.64 5.10 12.91
N THR A 60 6.62 6.00 12.92
CA THR A 60 7.20 6.55 14.15
C THR A 60 6.73 7.97 14.43
N ASP A 61 6.52 8.29 15.71
CA ASP A 61 6.40 9.67 16.18
C ASP A 61 7.79 10.35 16.33
N GLU A 62 7.80 11.61 16.80
CA GLU A 62 9.02 12.40 17.03
C GLU A 62 9.95 11.81 18.09
N SER A 63 9.40 11.00 19.02
CA SER A 63 10.16 10.28 20.04
C SER A 63 10.71 8.94 19.52
N LEU A 64 10.53 8.65 18.23
CA LEU A 64 10.89 7.41 17.56
C LEU A 64 10.13 6.19 18.09
N HIS A 65 9.00 6.38 18.79
CA HIS A 65 8.15 5.25 19.16
C HIS A 65 7.36 4.78 17.96
N TRP A 66 7.33 3.46 17.77
CA TRP A 66 6.56 2.83 16.71
C TRP A 66 5.08 2.72 17.08
N HIS A 67 4.24 3.07 16.12
CA HIS A 67 2.79 2.88 16.16
C HIS A 67 2.40 2.00 14.98
N ALA A 68 1.88 0.81 15.26
CA ALA A 68 1.53 -0.20 14.26
C ALA A 68 0.02 -0.24 14.04
N PHE A 69 -0.40 -0.50 12.81
CA PHE A 69 -1.79 -0.85 12.56
C PHE A 69 -2.12 -2.19 13.25
N PRO A 70 -3.38 -2.38 13.71
CA PRO A 70 -3.83 -3.66 14.25
C PRO A 70 -3.44 -4.84 13.35
N GLY A 71 -2.91 -5.89 13.97
CA GLY A 71 -2.43 -7.10 13.28
C GLY A 71 -0.98 -7.02 12.79
N HIS A 72 -0.33 -5.86 12.84
CA HIS A 72 1.07 -5.68 12.39
C HIS A 72 2.06 -5.48 13.55
N GLU A 73 1.60 -5.56 14.80
CA GLU A 73 2.42 -5.34 15.99
C GLU A 73 3.56 -6.35 16.10
N HIS A 74 3.29 -7.59 15.68
CA HIS A 74 4.27 -8.67 15.64
C HIS A 74 5.40 -8.43 14.63
N LEU A 75 5.18 -7.56 13.62
CA LEU A 75 6.17 -7.19 12.62
C LEU A 75 7.10 -6.07 13.11
N ILE A 76 6.63 -5.24 14.05
CA ILE A 76 7.35 -4.08 14.57
C ILE A 76 7.53 -4.24 16.09
N PRO A 77 8.67 -4.78 16.55
CA PRO A 77 8.93 -4.99 17.97
C PRO A 77 8.70 -3.72 18.79
N THR A 78 8.05 -3.87 19.95
CA THR A 78 7.74 -2.78 20.89
C THR A 78 6.78 -1.69 20.40
N SER A 79 6.17 -1.89 19.22
CA SER A 79 5.15 -0.96 18.70
C SER A 79 3.91 -0.92 19.59
N LYS A 80 3.25 0.24 19.59
CA LYS A 80 1.92 0.43 20.19
C LYS A 80 0.87 0.27 19.10
N PRO A 81 -0.24 -0.46 19.35
CA PRO A 81 -1.29 -0.60 18.36
C PRO A 81 -2.05 0.73 18.21
N LEU A 82 -2.32 1.11 16.96
CA LEU A 82 -3.24 2.19 16.63
C LEU A 82 -4.68 1.75 16.96
N PRO A 83 -5.56 2.66 17.44
CA PRO A 83 -6.93 2.33 17.78
C PRO A 83 -7.88 2.22 16.56
N PHE A 84 -7.32 2.15 15.34
CA PHE A 84 -8.03 2.06 14.07
C PHE A 84 -7.21 1.26 13.07
N GLY A 85 -7.90 0.60 12.14
CA GLY A 85 -7.32 -0.19 11.07
C GLY A 85 -6.79 0.64 9.91
N SER A 86 -6.11 -0.05 8.99
CA SER A 86 -5.42 0.58 7.87
C SER A 86 -6.29 0.77 6.63
N SER A 87 -7.51 0.23 6.59
CA SER A 87 -8.40 0.31 5.44
C SER A 87 -8.81 1.77 5.15
N TYR A 88 -9.09 2.09 3.88
CA TYR A 88 -9.58 3.45 3.55
C TYR A 88 -10.93 3.76 4.19
N SER A 89 -11.75 2.75 4.51
CA SER A 89 -12.98 2.91 5.30
C SER A 89 -12.69 3.39 6.73
N GLU A 90 -11.69 2.83 7.40
CA GLU A 90 -11.33 3.23 8.77
C GLU A 90 -10.51 4.52 8.85
N LEU A 91 -9.74 4.82 7.79
CA LEU A 91 -8.93 6.03 7.71
C LEU A 91 -9.77 7.26 7.31
N ILE A 92 -10.49 7.18 6.20
CA ILE A 92 -11.13 8.36 5.59
C ILE A 92 -12.60 8.09 5.25
N GLY A 93 -13.23 7.07 5.83
CA GLY A 93 -14.64 6.76 5.58
C GLY A 93 -14.93 6.06 4.24
N GLY A 94 -13.90 5.70 3.48
CA GLY A 94 -14.02 4.84 2.29
C GLY A 94 -13.14 5.26 1.13
N LEU A 95 -12.97 4.33 0.18
CA LEU A 95 -12.20 4.55 -1.04
C LEU A 95 -12.75 5.72 -1.88
N ALA A 96 -14.08 5.93 -1.84
CA ALA A 96 -14.76 7.02 -2.54
C ALA A 96 -14.32 8.43 -2.11
N ASN A 97 -13.66 8.56 -0.95
CA ASN A 97 -13.15 9.85 -0.46
C ASN A 97 -11.72 10.17 -0.94
N LEU A 98 -11.03 9.23 -1.61
CA LEU A 98 -9.68 9.47 -2.16
C LEU A 98 -9.58 10.62 -3.17
N PRO A 99 -10.56 10.88 -4.05
CA PRO A 99 -10.52 12.08 -4.91
C PRO A 99 -10.52 13.41 -4.13
N GLY A 100 -11.00 13.40 -2.89
CA GLY A 100 -10.96 14.54 -1.98
C GLY A 100 -9.60 14.75 -1.27
N LEU A 101 -8.68 13.80 -1.40
CA LEU A 101 -7.40 13.81 -0.70
C LEU A 101 -6.32 14.55 -1.52
N PRO A 102 -5.73 15.64 -1.01
CA PRO A 102 -4.63 16.31 -1.70
C PRO A 102 -3.37 15.44 -1.67
N LEU A 103 -2.69 15.36 -2.81
CA LEU A 103 -1.43 14.63 -3.00
C LEU A 103 -0.37 15.59 -3.55
N GLY A 104 0.89 15.29 -3.29
CA GLY A 104 2.03 16.09 -3.72
C GLY A 104 2.95 16.45 -2.56
N ARG A 105 3.95 17.29 -2.84
CA ARG A 105 4.99 17.66 -1.88
C ARG A 105 4.41 18.28 -0.61
N ASP A 106 3.53 19.27 -0.72
CA ASP A 106 2.98 19.97 0.45
C ASP A 106 2.11 19.06 1.30
N ALA A 107 1.33 18.17 0.67
CA ALA A 107 0.56 17.15 1.36
C ALA A 107 1.46 16.14 2.10
N MET A 108 2.56 15.71 1.47
CA MET A 108 3.55 14.84 2.11
C MET A 108 4.22 15.53 3.31
N MET A 109 4.62 16.80 3.16
CA MET A 109 5.22 17.58 4.25
C MET A 109 4.23 17.76 5.42
N HIS A 110 2.96 18.02 5.11
CA HIS A 110 1.91 18.08 6.11
C HIS A 110 1.75 16.73 6.83
N ALA A 111 1.72 15.63 6.08
CA ALA A 111 1.62 14.29 6.67
C ALA A 111 2.81 13.98 7.59
N VAL A 112 4.05 14.29 7.19
CA VAL A 112 5.24 14.11 8.04
C VAL A 112 5.10 14.85 9.36
N ARG A 113 4.66 16.11 9.33
CA ARG A 113 4.43 16.89 10.55
C ARG A 113 3.36 16.24 11.44
N VAL A 114 2.23 15.83 10.87
CA VAL A 114 1.12 15.23 11.63
C VAL A 114 1.52 13.90 12.25
N LEU A 115 2.20 13.03 11.50
CA LEU A 115 2.66 11.73 12.00
C LEU A 115 3.76 11.88 13.05
N SER A 116 4.71 12.78 12.84
CA SER A 116 5.76 13.08 13.82
C SER A 116 5.15 13.60 15.14
N ALA A 117 4.11 14.42 15.09
CA ALA A 117 3.46 15.00 16.26
C ALA A 117 2.33 14.12 16.84
N TYR A 118 2.28 12.83 16.50
CA TYR A 118 1.19 11.96 16.94
C TYR A 118 1.14 11.84 18.46
N ASP A 119 -0.01 12.16 19.03
CA ASP A 119 -0.36 11.92 20.44
C ASP A 119 -1.58 10.98 20.51
N PRO A 120 -1.44 9.78 21.10
CA PRO A 120 -2.56 8.85 21.29
C PRO A 120 -3.73 9.40 22.11
N ALA A 121 -3.53 10.47 22.89
CA ALA A 121 -4.60 11.11 23.66
C ALA A 121 -5.37 12.18 22.88
N ALA A 122 -4.89 12.58 21.70
CA ALA A 122 -5.51 13.57 20.84
C ALA A 122 -6.51 12.95 19.85
N ASP A 123 -7.20 13.81 19.10
CA ASP A 123 -8.06 13.37 18.00
C ASP A 123 -7.23 12.68 16.90
N ALA A 124 -7.67 11.50 16.49
CA ALA A 124 -7.00 10.67 15.50
C ALA A 124 -7.31 11.08 14.06
N GLU A 125 -8.34 11.90 13.82
CA GLU A 125 -8.76 12.26 12.46
C GLU A 125 -7.62 12.83 11.59
N PRO A 126 -6.82 13.82 12.03
CA PRO A 126 -5.71 14.34 11.22
C PRO A 126 -4.70 13.26 10.84
N VAL A 127 -4.39 12.36 11.77
CA VAL A 127 -3.44 11.25 11.57
C VAL A 127 -3.98 10.26 10.55
N LYS A 128 -5.27 9.94 10.60
CA LYS A 128 -5.90 9.04 9.64
C LYS A 128 -5.86 9.60 8.21
N TRP A 129 -6.16 10.89 8.04
CA TRP A 129 -6.06 11.57 6.75
C TRP A 129 -4.60 11.63 6.24
N ALA A 130 -3.64 11.92 7.12
CA ALA A 130 -2.22 11.90 6.79
C ALA A 130 -1.75 10.50 6.36
N LEU A 131 -2.16 9.45 7.07
CA LEU A 131 -1.85 8.06 6.73
C LEU A 131 -2.46 7.66 5.38
N ALA A 132 -3.71 8.06 5.09
CA ALA A 132 -4.30 7.81 3.78
C ALA A 132 -3.49 8.48 2.65
N ALA A 133 -3.04 9.72 2.84
CA ALA A 133 -2.27 10.44 1.83
C ALA A 133 -0.91 9.77 1.58
N VAL A 134 -0.22 9.39 2.65
CA VAL A 134 1.04 8.63 2.59
C VAL A 134 0.84 7.28 1.90
N LYS A 135 -0.21 6.53 2.23
CA LYS A 135 -0.53 5.25 1.58
C LYS A 135 -0.71 5.42 0.08
N VAL A 136 -1.45 6.43 -0.37
CA VAL A 136 -1.59 6.69 -1.82
C VAL A 136 -0.25 7.05 -2.46
N MET A 137 0.51 7.97 -1.84
CA MET A 137 1.75 8.48 -2.42
C MET A 137 2.91 7.47 -2.43
N ILE A 138 2.93 6.51 -1.50
CA ILE A 138 4.00 5.52 -1.36
C ILE A 138 3.53 4.13 -1.80
N CYS A 139 2.50 3.59 -1.16
CA CYS A 139 2.04 2.22 -1.39
C CYS A 139 1.33 2.10 -2.74
N GLU A 140 0.27 2.87 -2.98
CA GLU A 140 -0.52 2.74 -4.21
C GLU A 140 0.25 3.20 -5.44
N SER A 141 1.12 4.22 -5.31
CA SER A 141 2.03 4.63 -6.39
C SER A 141 3.08 3.55 -6.71
N GLY A 142 3.51 2.78 -5.70
CA GLY A 142 4.40 1.62 -5.89
C GLY A 142 3.69 0.45 -6.58
N ARG A 143 2.39 0.28 -6.32
CA ARG A 143 1.56 -0.79 -6.86
C ARG A 143 1.03 -0.52 -8.27
N LEU A 144 0.60 0.71 -8.55
CA LEU A 144 -0.22 1.07 -9.71
C LEU A 144 0.39 2.22 -10.52
N LYS A 145 0.60 1.98 -11.81
CA LYS A 145 1.15 2.99 -12.75
C LYS A 145 0.31 4.26 -12.85
N PRO A 146 -1.04 4.21 -12.94
CA PRO A 146 -1.85 5.43 -13.02
C PRO A 146 -1.71 6.33 -11.79
N ILE A 147 -1.69 5.73 -10.59
CA ILE A 147 -1.52 6.48 -9.33
C ILE A 147 -0.11 7.08 -9.26
N ARG A 148 0.92 6.32 -9.65
CA ARG A 148 2.28 6.84 -9.75
C ARG A 148 2.36 8.07 -10.66
N GLU A 149 1.69 8.03 -11.81
CA GLU A 149 1.69 9.15 -12.75
C GLU A 149 0.95 10.37 -12.17
N THR A 150 -0.18 10.16 -11.50
CA THR A 150 -0.89 11.22 -10.77
C THR A 150 0.04 11.91 -9.76
N VAL A 151 0.68 11.15 -8.88
CA VAL A 151 1.59 11.69 -7.85
C VAL A 151 2.81 12.38 -8.47
N ARG A 152 3.39 11.77 -9.50
CA ARG A 152 4.59 12.29 -10.18
C ARG A 152 4.30 13.61 -10.90
N SER A 153 3.18 13.69 -11.63
CA SER A 153 2.82 14.86 -12.42
C SER A 153 2.40 16.05 -11.56
N GLY A 154 1.70 15.81 -10.44
CA GLY A 154 1.28 16.85 -9.51
C GLY A 154 2.18 17.06 -8.30
N TRP A 155 3.41 16.54 -8.33
CA TRP A 155 4.28 16.57 -7.16
C TRP A 155 4.52 17.99 -6.62
N ASP A 156 4.72 18.97 -7.51
CA ASP A 156 4.99 20.37 -7.11
C ASP A 156 3.75 21.28 -7.22
N SER A 157 2.60 20.79 -7.68
CA SER A 157 1.41 21.61 -7.99
C SER A 157 0.10 21.10 -7.39
N GLU A 158 0.15 20.12 -6.50
CA GLU A 158 -0.97 19.31 -6.03
C GLU A 158 -1.59 18.40 -7.12
N SER A 159 -2.03 17.20 -6.71
CA SER A 159 -2.84 16.28 -7.51
C SER A 159 -3.84 15.52 -6.63
N ARG A 160 -4.77 14.81 -7.27
CA ARG A 160 -5.82 14.00 -6.62
C ARG A 160 -6.02 12.72 -7.40
N VAL A 161 -6.40 11.64 -6.72
CA VAL A 161 -6.75 10.38 -7.38
C VAL A 161 -7.99 10.62 -8.25
N ALA A 162 -7.91 10.26 -9.53
CA ALA A 162 -9.07 10.30 -10.42
C ALA A 162 -10.08 9.21 -10.01
N PRO A 163 -11.40 9.47 -10.01
CA PRO A 163 -12.42 8.49 -9.65
C PRO A 163 -12.32 7.18 -10.47
N GLU A 164 -11.92 7.27 -11.74
CA GLU A 164 -11.71 6.09 -12.61
C GLU A 164 -10.57 5.17 -12.17
N HIS A 165 -9.66 5.64 -11.31
CA HIS A 165 -8.55 4.82 -10.80
C HIS A 165 -8.90 4.07 -9.50
N LEU A 166 -10.02 4.39 -8.85
CA LEU A 166 -10.41 3.75 -7.59
C LEU A 166 -10.56 2.24 -7.73
N PRO A 167 -11.23 1.70 -8.77
CA PRO A 167 -11.31 0.25 -8.93
C PRO A 167 -9.95 -0.45 -9.07
N TYR A 168 -8.93 0.24 -9.59
CA TYR A 168 -7.58 -0.34 -9.66
C TYR A 168 -6.94 -0.51 -8.29
N ILE A 169 -7.21 0.42 -7.36
CA ILE A 169 -6.78 0.32 -5.96
C ILE A 169 -7.56 -0.81 -5.27
N GLU A 170 -8.87 -0.87 -5.48
CA GLU A 170 -9.75 -1.88 -4.87
C GLU A 170 -9.41 -3.32 -5.29
N HIS A 171 -9.04 -3.52 -6.56
CA HIS A 171 -8.85 -4.84 -7.15
C HIS A 171 -7.39 -5.16 -7.50
N TRP A 172 -6.43 -4.48 -6.88
CA TRP A 172 -5.00 -4.70 -7.15
C TRP A 172 -4.56 -6.15 -6.88
N ASP A 173 -5.06 -6.74 -5.80
CA ASP A 173 -4.84 -8.15 -5.43
C ASP A 173 -5.43 -9.12 -6.47
N THR A 174 -6.67 -8.86 -6.90
CA THR A 174 -7.39 -9.64 -7.90
C THR A 174 -6.69 -9.58 -9.26
N MET A 175 -6.25 -8.40 -9.69
CA MET A 175 -5.44 -8.25 -10.89
C MET A 175 -4.12 -9.02 -10.77
N SER A 176 -3.45 -8.96 -9.62
CA SER A 176 -2.20 -9.70 -9.38
C SER A 176 -2.41 -11.21 -9.53
N TYR A 177 -3.43 -11.75 -8.86
CA TYR A 177 -3.79 -13.16 -8.92
C TYR A 177 -4.09 -13.61 -10.35
N GLU A 178 -4.95 -12.88 -11.08
CA GLU A 178 -5.34 -13.27 -12.44
C GLU A 178 -4.18 -13.20 -13.43
N ILE A 179 -3.29 -12.20 -13.29
CA ILE A 179 -2.07 -12.13 -14.10
C ILE A 179 -1.17 -13.34 -13.85
N ILE A 180 -0.92 -13.70 -12.59
CA ILE A 180 -0.06 -14.83 -12.20
C ILE A 180 -0.68 -16.15 -12.68
N ARG A 181 -1.99 -16.35 -12.46
CA ARG A 181 -2.72 -17.53 -12.93
C ARG A 181 -2.71 -17.64 -14.46
N ALA A 182 -2.95 -16.55 -15.18
CA ALA A 182 -2.92 -16.54 -16.64
C ALA A 182 -1.50 -16.79 -17.18
N ASN A 183 -0.45 -16.33 -16.49
CA ASN A 183 0.95 -16.68 -16.82
C ASN A 183 1.22 -18.18 -16.68
N ARG A 184 0.66 -18.83 -15.64
CA ARG A 184 0.84 -20.26 -15.38
C ARG A 184 0.01 -21.14 -16.33
N THR A 185 -1.21 -20.72 -16.67
CA THR A 185 -2.17 -21.53 -17.44
C THR A 185 -2.24 -21.18 -18.93
N GLY A 186 -1.73 -20.01 -19.33
CA GLY A 186 -1.86 -19.46 -20.67
C GLY A 186 -3.25 -18.92 -21.01
N LYS A 187 -4.16 -18.78 -20.04
CA LYS A 187 -5.56 -18.39 -20.26
C LYS A 187 -6.03 -17.28 -19.34
N TRP A 188 -6.58 -16.21 -19.91
CA TRP A 188 -7.21 -15.14 -19.15
C TRP A 188 -8.70 -15.43 -18.90
N GLU A 189 -9.45 -15.67 -19.97
CA GLU A 189 -10.93 -15.66 -20.05
C GLU A 189 -11.65 -16.67 -19.13
N ASP A 190 -10.93 -17.70 -18.67
CA ASP A 190 -11.45 -18.74 -17.77
C ASP A 190 -11.10 -18.50 -16.29
N GLY A 191 -10.64 -17.29 -15.95
CA GLY A 191 -10.22 -16.97 -14.58
C GLY A 191 -11.37 -16.67 -13.63
N PRO A 192 -11.29 -17.12 -12.37
CA PRO A 192 -12.38 -16.99 -11.40
C PRO A 192 -12.84 -15.55 -11.14
N PHE A 193 -11.95 -14.57 -11.31
CA PHE A 193 -12.23 -13.16 -11.04
C PHE A 193 -12.22 -12.28 -12.28
N THR A 194 -11.96 -12.82 -13.48
CA THR A 194 -11.92 -12.00 -14.70
C THR A 194 -13.22 -11.28 -15.00
N LYS A 195 -14.37 -11.89 -14.69
CA LYS A 195 -15.66 -11.22 -14.85
C LYS A 195 -15.86 -10.06 -13.88
N MET A 196 -15.33 -10.18 -12.65
CA MET A 196 -15.34 -9.10 -11.66
C MET A 196 -14.45 -7.94 -12.13
N LEU A 197 -13.24 -8.24 -12.60
CA LEU A 197 -12.32 -7.24 -13.15
C LEU A 197 -12.92 -6.51 -14.37
N GLU A 198 -13.61 -7.23 -15.25
CA GLU A 198 -14.30 -6.62 -16.38
C GLU A 198 -15.39 -5.64 -15.93
N THR A 199 -16.23 -6.02 -14.96
CA THR A 199 -17.40 -5.24 -14.57
C THR A 199 -17.08 -4.10 -13.61
N GLN A 200 -16.13 -4.30 -12.70
CA GLN A 200 -15.82 -3.35 -11.63
C GLN A 200 -14.61 -2.48 -11.95
N ALA A 201 -13.60 -3.02 -12.63
CA ALA A 201 -12.38 -2.30 -12.99
C ALA A 201 -12.23 -2.01 -14.49
N ASN A 202 -13.17 -2.44 -15.33
CA ASN A 202 -13.11 -2.28 -16.79
C ASN A 202 -11.85 -2.94 -17.41
N ILE A 203 -11.32 -4.00 -16.78
CA ILE A 203 -10.15 -4.77 -17.24
C ILE A 203 -10.64 -6.06 -17.91
N ARG A 204 -10.48 -6.12 -19.24
CA ARG A 204 -10.99 -7.22 -20.09
C ARG A 204 -9.92 -8.21 -20.50
N SER A 205 -8.66 -7.84 -20.37
CA SER A 205 -7.53 -8.65 -20.80
C SER A 205 -6.38 -8.59 -19.81
N LYS A 206 -5.49 -9.58 -19.93
CA LYS A 206 -4.23 -9.61 -19.20
C LYS A 206 -3.37 -8.40 -19.54
N GLU A 207 -3.36 -7.99 -20.81
CA GLU A 207 -2.57 -6.87 -21.31
C GLU A 207 -3.02 -5.55 -20.66
N GLU A 208 -4.34 -5.34 -20.54
CA GLU A 208 -4.91 -4.20 -19.82
C GLU A 208 -4.53 -4.21 -18.34
N ALA A 209 -4.61 -5.37 -17.67
CA ALA A 209 -4.20 -5.50 -16.28
C ALA A 209 -2.71 -5.15 -16.10
N VAL A 210 -1.82 -5.75 -16.91
CA VAL A 210 -0.38 -5.47 -16.88
C VAL A 210 -0.06 -3.99 -17.19
N ALA A 211 -0.86 -3.34 -18.05
CA ALA A 211 -0.70 -1.93 -18.36
C ALA A 211 -0.94 -1.01 -17.13
N VAL A 212 -1.81 -1.42 -16.21
CA VAL A 212 -2.12 -0.70 -14.96
C VAL A 212 -1.12 -1.03 -13.84
N MET A 213 -0.65 -2.28 -13.77
CA MET A 213 0.19 -2.76 -12.67
C MET A 213 1.64 -2.28 -12.75
N ASN A 214 2.20 -1.85 -11.62
CA ASN A 214 3.64 -1.62 -11.43
C ASN A 214 4.31 -2.75 -10.63
N MET A 215 3.61 -3.30 -9.64
CA MET A 215 4.03 -4.45 -8.84
C MET A 215 2.87 -5.44 -8.74
N LEU A 216 3.20 -6.74 -8.72
CA LEU A 216 2.23 -7.81 -8.47
C LEU A 216 2.44 -8.37 -7.06
N MET A 217 1.34 -8.68 -6.38
CA MET A 217 1.35 -9.50 -5.16
C MET A 217 1.31 -10.98 -5.54
N ASP A 218 2.05 -11.84 -4.84
CA ASP A 218 1.85 -13.29 -4.92
C ASP A 218 0.68 -13.68 -4.02
N ALA A 219 -0.53 -13.32 -4.47
CA ALA A 219 -1.77 -13.62 -3.77
C ALA A 219 -2.26 -15.02 -4.14
N ASP A 220 -2.77 -15.76 -3.15
CA ASP A 220 -3.48 -17.01 -3.40
C ASP A 220 -5.00 -16.79 -3.58
N PHE A 221 -5.69 -17.85 -4.00
CA PHE A 221 -7.12 -17.79 -4.27
C PHE A 221 -7.96 -17.48 -3.02
N GLU A 222 -7.59 -18.02 -1.86
CA GLU A 222 -8.33 -17.81 -0.62
C GLU A 222 -8.17 -16.37 -0.12
N GLN A 223 -6.97 -15.80 -0.25
CA GLN A 223 -6.69 -14.42 0.10
C GLN A 223 -7.57 -13.46 -0.70
N VAL A 224 -7.59 -13.60 -2.03
CA VAL A 224 -8.44 -12.77 -2.91
C VAL A 224 -9.93 -13.01 -2.62
N LEU A 225 -10.34 -14.26 -2.41
CA LEU A 225 -11.72 -14.58 -2.07
C LEU A 225 -12.16 -13.92 -0.75
N LYS A 226 -11.31 -13.95 0.28
CA LYS A 226 -11.56 -13.32 1.59
C LYS A 226 -11.63 -11.80 1.47
N ALA A 227 -10.77 -11.19 0.65
CA ALA A 227 -10.75 -9.74 0.43
C ALA A 227 -12.07 -9.22 -0.19
N HIS A 228 -12.73 -10.05 -1.01
CA HIS A 228 -14.00 -9.72 -1.67
C HIS A 228 -15.22 -10.41 -1.07
N ALA A 229 -15.04 -11.20 -0.01
CA ALA A 229 -16.16 -11.80 0.70
C ALA A 229 -16.93 -10.71 1.44
N ILE A 230 -18.25 -10.63 1.22
CA ILE A 230 -19.12 -9.79 2.05
C ILE A 230 -19.05 -10.36 3.48
N PRO A 231 -18.68 -9.57 4.50
CA PRO A 231 -18.71 -10.04 5.88
C PRO A 231 -20.14 -10.49 6.19
N ILE A 232 -20.31 -11.78 6.47
CA ILE A 232 -21.56 -12.26 7.07
C ILE A 232 -21.52 -11.79 8.52
N ASN A 233 -22.11 -10.63 8.79
CA ASN A 233 -22.42 -10.24 10.16
C ASN A 233 -23.46 -11.23 10.68
N LEU A 234 -23.00 -12.26 11.38
CA LEU A 234 -23.82 -13.03 12.29
C LEU A 234 -23.93 -12.18 13.56
N GLU A 235 -24.95 -11.31 13.60
CA GLU A 235 -25.50 -10.79 14.85
C GLU A 235 -26.15 -11.90 15.68
#